data_AF-V9ET39-F1
#
_entry.id   AF-V9ET39-F1
#
_cell.length_a   1.000
_cell.length_b   1.000
_cell.length_c   1.000
_cell.angle_alpha   90.00
_cell.angle_beta   90.00
_cell.angle_gamma   90.00
#
_symmetry.space_group_name_H-M   'P 1'
#
loop_
_entity.id
_entity.type
_entity.pdbx_description
1 polymer ?
#
loop_
_entity_poly.entity_id
_entity_poly.type
_entity_poly.pdbx_seq_one_letter_code
_entity_poly.pdbx_strand_id
1 'polypeptide(L)' 'MLAARTYPPVSHTYVDKFDWLALDFARQDGQYQDLIMWEQLTDEARAALDTADFGESKIPFNDKSLDTTLGLAWPFT' A
#
# COMPACT_ATOMS: atom_id res chain seq x y z
N MET A 1 -10.35 5.74 29.27
CA MET A 1 -10.05 6.19 27.89
C MET A 1 -9.25 5.10 27.21
N LEU A 2 -9.74 4.50 26.13
CA LEU A 2 -8.88 3.67 25.27
C LEU A 2 -7.95 4.62 24.51
N ALA A 3 -6.64 4.45 24.64
CA ALA A 3 -5.70 5.10 23.75
C ALA A 3 -6.00 4.66 22.32
N ALA A 4 -6.09 5.62 21.39
CA ALA A 4 -6.26 5.30 19.98
C ALA A 4 -5.08 4.43 19.52
N ARG A 5 -5.37 3.35 18.82
CA ARG A 5 -4.36 2.46 18.24
C ARG A 5 -3.61 3.22 17.15
N THR A 6 -2.29 3.26 17.23
CA THR A 6 -1.42 3.95 16.26
C THR A 6 -1.11 3.13 15.01
N TYR A 7 -1.31 1.80 15.07
CA TYR A 7 -1.09 0.87 13.96
C TYR A 7 -2.40 0.14 13.63
N PRO A 8 -3.17 0.58 12.61
CA PRO A 8 -4.40 -0.09 12.23
C PRO A 8 -4.10 -1.48 11.68
N PRO A 9 -4.71 -2.56 12.20
CA PRO A 9 -4.56 -3.89 11.60
C PRO A 9 -5.21 -3.91 10.22
N VAL A 10 -4.48 -4.46 9.24
CA VAL A 10 -4.92 -4.60 7.85
C VAL A 10 -4.86 -6.08 7.49
N SER A 11 -5.84 -6.53 6.70
CA SER A 11 -5.91 -7.88 6.17
C SER A 11 -5.78 -7.88 4.64
N HIS A 12 -5.18 -8.92 4.09
CA HIS A 12 -5.25 -9.26 2.67
C HIS A 12 -6.43 -10.21 2.48
N THR A 13 -7.42 -9.81 1.69
CA THR A 13 -8.67 -10.57 1.52
C THR A 13 -9.11 -10.58 0.06
N TYR A 14 -9.99 -11.50 -0.29
CA TYR A 14 -10.75 -11.42 -1.53
C TYR A 14 -12.08 -10.72 -1.24
N VAL A 15 -12.44 -9.71 -2.03
CA VAL A 15 -13.75 -9.05 -1.91
C VAL A 15 -14.86 -10.03 -2.31
N ASP A 16 -14.62 -10.80 -3.39
CA ASP A 16 -15.43 -11.91 -3.86
C ASP A 16 -14.55 -13.10 -4.30
N LYS A 17 -15.13 -14.30 -4.40
CA LYS A 17 -14.41 -15.56 -4.71
C LYS A 17 -13.59 -15.54 -6.02
N PHE A 18 -13.90 -14.63 -6.94
CA PHE A 18 -13.23 -14.50 -8.23
C PHE A 18 -12.54 -13.14 -8.43
N ASP A 19 -12.46 -12.33 -7.38
CA ASP A 19 -11.85 -11.00 -7.45
C ASP A 19 -10.34 -11.05 -7.15
N TRP A 20 -9.67 -9.93 -7.36
CA TRP A 20 -8.30 -9.72 -6.98
C TRP A 20 -8.14 -9.61 -5.46
N LEU A 21 -6.90 -9.79 -4.99
CA LEU A 21 -6.56 -9.58 -3.60
C LEU A 21 -6.67 -8.08 -3.26
N ALA A 22 -7.41 -7.76 -2.21
CA ALA A 22 -7.64 -6.41 -1.71
C ALA A 22 -7.18 -6.25 -0.25
N LEU A 23 -7.06 -5.00 0.20
CA LEU A 23 -6.80 -4.65 1.59
C LEU A 23 -8.09 -4.20 2.28
N ASP A 24 -8.32 -4.67 3.51
CA ASP A 24 -9.43 -4.23 4.37
C ASP A 24 -8.98 -4.13 5.84
N PHE A 25 -9.68 -3.33 6.63
CA PHE A 25 -9.41 -3.20 8.07
C PHE A 25 -9.75 -4.49 8.80
N ALA A 26 -8.79 -4.97 9.60
CA ALA A 26 -8.97 -6.19 10.38
C ALA A 26 -9.42 -5.87 11.82
N ARG A 27 -9.91 -6.90 12.51
CA ARG A 27 -10.11 -6.86 13.98
C ARG A 27 -9.01 -7.58 14.75
N GLN A 28 -8.21 -8.38 14.05
CA GLN A 28 -7.14 -9.20 14.60
C GLN A 28 -5.79 -8.54 14.32
N ASP A 29 -4.85 -8.67 15.25
CA ASP A 29 -3.50 -8.16 15.06
C ASP A 29 -2.78 -8.95 13.96
N GLY A 30 -2.06 -8.22 13.09
CA GLY A 30 -1.23 -8.78 12.04
C GLY A 30 0.24 -8.88 12.45
N GLN A 31 1.09 -8.99 11.45
CA GLN A 31 2.55 -8.99 11.60
C GLN A 31 3.14 -7.71 10.99
N TYR A 32 4.29 -7.28 11.52
CA TYR A 32 5.10 -6.21 10.93
C TYR A 32 6.09 -6.78 9.91
N GLN A 33 6.46 -5.96 8.93
CA GLN A 33 7.51 -6.23 7.95
C GLN A 33 8.63 -5.20 8.12
N ASP A 34 9.83 -5.53 7.67
CA ASP A 34 10.94 -4.57 7.63
C ASP A 34 10.58 -3.43 6.67
N LEU A 35 10.61 -2.20 7.20
CA LEU A 35 10.24 -1.01 6.45
C LEU A 35 11.46 -0.42 5.76
N ILE A 36 11.33 -0.16 4.45
CA ILE A 36 12.21 0.72 3.68
C ILE A 36 11.36 1.80 3.01
N MET A 37 11.66 3.07 3.30
CA MET A 37 10.97 4.22 2.69
C MET A 37 11.49 4.46 1.28
N TRP A 38 10.69 5.14 0.44
CA TRP A 38 11.07 5.43 -0.96
C TRP A 38 12.43 6.13 -1.05
N GLU A 39 12.67 7.12 -0.20
CA GLU A 39 13.91 7.90 -0.13
C GLU A 39 15.10 7.12 0.45
N GLN A 40 14.86 5.95 1.05
CA GLN A 40 15.91 5.06 1.56
C GLN A 40 16.36 4.02 0.51
N LEU A 41 15.59 3.86 -0.58
CA LEU A 41 15.98 3.00 -1.69
C LEU A 41 17.17 3.60 -2.45
N THR A 42 17.96 2.73 -3.09
CA THR A 42 18.99 3.19 -4.03
C THR A 42 18.33 3.80 -5.26
N ASP A 43 19.08 4.63 -5.99
CA ASP A 43 18.60 5.24 -7.22
C ASP A 43 18.24 4.17 -8.27
N GLU A 44 18.98 3.07 -8.33
CA GLU A 44 18.71 1.95 -9.23
C GLU A 44 17.39 1.25 -8.88
N ALA A 45 17.09 1.07 -7.59
CA ALA A 45 15.85 0.45 -7.14
C ALA A 45 14.63 1.33 -7.46
N ARG A 46 14.73 2.65 -7.23
CA ARG A 46 13.68 3.60 -7.63
C ARG A 46 13.46 3.61 -9.15
N ALA A 47 14.54 3.69 -9.92
CA ALA A 47 14.47 3.65 -11.38
C ALA A 47 13.84 2.35 -11.90
N ALA A 48 14.15 1.20 -11.29
CA ALA A 48 13.53 -0.07 -11.62
C ALA A 48 12.03 -0.06 -11.30
N LEU A 49 11.63 0.44 -10.12
CA LEU A 49 10.22 0.54 -9.73
C LEU A 49 9.42 1.57 -10.56
N ASP A 50 10.08 2.57 -11.14
CA ASP A 50 9.44 3.54 -12.04
C ASP A 50 9.23 3.02 -13.47
N THR A 51 9.98 1.99 -13.89
CA THR A 51 10.04 1.57 -15.30
C THR A 51 9.65 0.12 -15.54
N ALA A 52 9.69 -0.74 -14.52
CA ALA A 52 9.33 -2.13 -14.65
C ALA A 52 7.84 -2.31 -14.96
N ASP A 53 7.55 -3.32 -15.79
CA ASP A 53 6.20 -3.75 -16.11
C ASP A 53 5.76 -4.83 -15.11
N PHE A 54 4.78 -4.49 -14.27
CA PHE A 54 4.13 -5.40 -13.31
C PHE A 54 2.82 -5.99 -13.87
N GLY A 55 2.60 -5.90 -15.18
CA GLY A 55 1.39 -6.34 -15.85
C GLY A 55 0.17 -5.52 -15.42
N GLU A 56 -0.85 -6.23 -14.92
CA GLU A 56 -2.08 -5.59 -14.45
C GLU A 56 -1.88 -4.83 -13.13
N SER A 57 -0.89 -5.22 -12.33
CA SER A 57 -0.55 -4.55 -11.07
C SER A 57 0.10 -3.19 -11.30
N LYS A 58 -0.17 -2.25 -10.39
CA LYS A 58 0.41 -0.89 -10.40
C LYS A 58 1.16 -0.63 -9.10
N ILE A 59 2.31 0.04 -9.19
CA ILE A 59 3.01 0.53 -8.01
C ILE A 59 2.29 1.81 -7.56
N PRO A 60 1.83 1.88 -6.30
CA PRO A 60 1.03 3.02 -5.84
C PRO A 60 1.85 4.17 -5.26
N PHE A 61 3.15 3.98 -5.02
CA PHE A 61 4.01 4.90 -4.25
C PHE A 61 5.20 5.48 -5.02
N ASN A 62 5.32 5.22 -6.32
CA ASN A 62 6.44 5.74 -7.10
C ASN A 62 6.19 7.20 -7.55
N ASP A 63 7.22 7.84 -8.10
CA ASP A 63 7.19 9.25 -8.47
C ASP A 63 6.10 9.57 -9.51
N LYS A 64 5.71 8.58 -10.32
CA LYS A 64 4.68 8.74 -11.37
C LYS A 64 3.25 8.56 -10.84
N SER A 65 3.07 7.79 -9.77
CA SER A 65 1.75 7.38 -9.30
C SER A 65 1.28 8.08 -8.04
N LEU A 66 2.21 8.54 -7.19
CA LEU A 66 1.92 8.91 -5.80
C LEU A 66 0.78 9.93 -5.67
N ASP A 67 0.83 11.04 -6.42
CA ASP A 67 -0.19 12.09 -6.36
C ASP A 67 -1.58 11.58 -6.75
N THR A 68 -1.66 10.74 -7.78
CA THR A 68 -2.94 10.13 -8.22
C THR A 68 -3.46 9.18 -7.15
N THR A 69 -2.59 8.35 -6.58
CA THR A 69 -2.96 7.43 -5.49
C THR A 69 -3.47 8.19 -4.27
N LEU A 70 -2.79 9.27 -3.87
CA LEU A 70 -3.22 10.09 -2.73
C LEU A 70 -4.56 10.78 -2.97
N GLY A 71 -4.81 11.26 -4.20
CA GLY A 71 -6.11 11.79 -4.59
C GLY A 71 -7.24 10.77 -4.51
N LEU A 72 -6.99 9.53 -4.93
CA LEU A 72 -7.96 8.43 -4.81
C LEU A 72 -8.18 7.97 -3.37
N ALA A 73 -7.14 8.01 -2.54
CA ALA A 73 -7.17 7.57 -1.15
C ALA A 73 -7.77 8.61 -0.18
N TRP A 74 -8.09 9.82 -0.65
CA TRP A 74 -8.58 10.90 0.18
C TRP A 74 -9.97 10.59 0.78
N PRO A 75 -10.10 10.45 2.11
CA PRO A 75 -11.34 9.93 2.73
C PRO A 75 -12.31 11.04 3.14
N PHE A 76 -11.98 12.32 2.94
CA PHE A 76 -12.77 13.45 3.44
C PHE A 76 -13.45 14.17 2.28
N THR A 77 -14.72 13.84 2.02
CA THR A 77 -15.56 14.56 1.05
C THR A 77 -16.38 15.64 1.72
#